data_AF-A0A5E4VNR9-F1
#
_entry.id   AF-A0A5E4VNR9-F1
#
_cell.length_a   1.000
_cell.length_b   1.000
_cell.length_c   1.000
_cell.angle_alpha   90.00
_cell.angle_beta   90.00
_cell.angle_gamma   90.00
#
_symmetry.space_group_name_H-M   'P 1'
#
loop_
_entity.id
_entity.type
_entity.pdbx_description
1 polymer ?
#
loop_
_entity_poly.entity_id
_entity_poly.type
_entity_poly.pdbx_seq_one_letter_code
_entity_poly.pdbx_strand_id
1 'polypeptide(L)'
;MLLKVGELAKRCGLTVRTLHHYDTLGLLTPSARSDAGYRLYDRDDISRLHQIQALRRFGMSLTDIGTWLARPDVPLASLVTRQIEMLTHQIDEAARLRDRLTGLRAQLDSGDTPDLAEWLTTLELMTMYDKYFTQDELARLPLYQNDIARETEWPAMVAHVQALMAAGDTPQSDAAQAAARQWMAMVERDTGGDARLLAKLNHMHTTESEMVTQTGITPELMRFVQEAFAQTKFTLYAKYLDEAEMRFLQTNYLTYTYEWPVLIGALRDQMEKGTPPQSPEVQTLVQRWMTYFRSYAGDNPATHAKIRAAHMNEPELMAGTLVDARLIEYLKQGMAHLRPQ
;
A
#
# COMPACT_ATOMS: atom_id res chain seq x y z
N MET A 1 40.87 31.23 21.68
CA MET A 1 41.69 31.72 20.54
C MET A 1 40.74 31.92 19.38
N LEU A 2 40.72 33.11 18.79
CA LEU A 2 39.83 33.48 17.70
C LEU A 2 40.60 33.42 16.37
N LEU A 3 40.06 32.72 15.37
CA LEU A 3 40.65 32.58 14.04
C LEU A 3 39.97 33.51 13.04
N LYS A 4 40.76 34.20 12.21
CA LYS A 4 40.22 34.95 11.06
C LYS A 4 39.74 33.97 9.98
N VAL A 5 38.74 34.38 9.20
CA VAL A 5 38.15 33.55 8.12
C VAL A 5 39.17 32.94 7.16
N GLY A 6 40.23 33.66 6.78
CA GLY A 6 41.28 33.16 5.89
C GLY A 6 42.15 32.09 6.53
N GLU A 7 42.41 32.19 7.84
CA GLU A 7 43.18 31.19 8.58
C GLU A 7 42.35 29.93 8.84
N LEU A 8 41.05 30.10 9.16
CA LEU A 8 40.10 29.00 9.28
C LEU A 8 39.96 28.24 7.95
N ALA A 9 39.79 28.95 6.84
CA ALA A 9 39.72 28.39 5.49
C ALA A 9 40.96 27.52 5.19
N LYS A 10 42.16 28.04 5.45
CA LYS A 10 43.42 27.32 5.24
C LYS A 10 43.54 26.06 6.12
N ARG A 11 43.16 26.14 7.39
CA ARG A 11 43.26 25.01 8.34
C ARG A 11 42.25 23.90 8.04
N CYS A 12 41.05 24.26 7.57
CA CYS A 12 39.98 23.30 7.29
C CYS A 12 39.91 22.86 5.82
N GLY A 13 40.85 23.29 4.98
CA GLY A 13 40.89 22.96 3.56
C GLY A 13 39.71 23.49 2.76
N LEU A 14 39.10 24.59 3.19
CA LEU A 14 37.95 25.22 2.54
C LEU A 14 38.36 26.53 1.87
N THR A 15 37.53 26.99 0.94
CA THR A 15 37.66 28.34 0.41
C THR A 15 36.98 29.34 1.35
N VAL A 16 37.47 30.58 1.38
CA VAL A 16 36.79 31.69 2.08
C VAL A 16 35.35 31.86 1.56
N ARG A 17 35.13 31.62 0.26
CA ARG A 17 33.80 31.63 -0.37
C ARG A 17 32.86 30.57 0.24
N THR A 18 33.35 29.37 0.51
CA THR A 18 32.56 28.31 1.18
C THR A 18 32.16 28.71 2.59
N LEU A 19 33.07 29.31 3.37
CA LEU A 19 32.76 29.80 4.71
C LEU A 19 31.76 30.95 4.69
N HIS A 20 31.88 31.89 3.74
CA HIS A 20 30.87 32.94 3.55
C HIS A 20 29.51 32.36 3.14
N HIS A 21 29.49 31.31 2.31
CA HIS A 21 28.25 30.64 1.95
C HIS A 21 27.58 29.99 3.17
N TYR A 22 28.35 29.35 4.05
CA TYR A 22 27.82 28.79 5.30
C TYR A 22 27.30 29.86 6.26
N ASP A 23 27.94 31.03 6.32
CA ASP A 23 27.46 32.20 7.06
C ASP A 23 26.12 32.71 6.49
N THR A 24 26.02 32.87 5.17
CA THR A 24 24.76 33.27 4.50
C THR A 24 23.62 32.28 4.75
N LEU A 25 23.92 30.98 4.81
CA LEU A 25 22.93 29.95 5.11
C LEU A 25 22.60 29.83 6.61
N GLY A 26 23.25 30.61 7.49
CA GLY A 26 23.11 30.49 8.94
C GLY A 26 23.69 29.19 9.51
N LEU A 27 24.45 28.45 8.70
CA LEU A 27 25.00 27.15 9.04
C LEU A 27 26.23 27.26 9.94
N LEU A 28 27.07 28.28 9.69
CA LEU A 28 28.23 28.63 10.50
C LEU A 28 28.35 30.16 10.59
N THR A 29 27.90 30.72 11.70
CA THR A 29 27.99 32.17 11.95
C THR A 29 29.24 32.48 12.78
N PRO A 30 29.97 33.57 12.49
CA PRO A 30 31.16 33.94 13.25
C PRO A 30 30.80 34.37 14.68
N SER A 31 31.51 33.84 15.68
CA SER A 31 31.33 34.20 17.08
C SER A 31 31.64 35.68 17.39
N ALA A 32 32.51 36.32 16.62
CA ALA A 32 32.81 37.73 16.79
C ALA A 32 33.22 38.41 15.48
N ARG A 33 33.31 39.75 15.54
CA ARG A 33 33.98 40.55 14.53
C ARG A 33 35.06 41.38 15.20
N SER A 34 36.21 41.52 14.54
CA SER A 34 37.28 42.43 15.00
C SER A 34 36.87 43.88 14.82
N ASP A 35 37.57 44.83 15.46
CA ASP A 35 37.38 46.28 15.28
C ASP A 35 37.49 46.73 13.81
N ALA A 36 38.30 46.03 13.00
CA ALA A 36 38.44 46.27 11.56
C ALA A 36 37.39 45.53 10.69
N GLY A 37 36.35 44.96 11.29
CA GLY A 37 35.23 44.29 10.61
C GLY A 37 35.44 42.83 10.18
N TYR A 38 36.62 42.23 10.40
CA TYR A 38 36.90 40.84 10.05
C TYR A 38 36.11 39.84 10.90
N ARG A 39 35.61 38.77 10.27
CA ARG A 39 34.96 37.62 10.94
C ARG A 39 35.97 36.83 11.77
N LEU A 40 35.60 36.52 13.01
CA LEU A 40 36.39 35.78 13.98
C LEU A 40 35.60 34.55 14.45
N TYR A 41 36.27 33.40 14.43
CA TYR A 41 35.69 32.11 14.80
C TYR A 41 36.41 31.52 16.01
N ASP A 42 35.66 30.98 16.96
CA ASP A 42 36.21 30.36 18.16
C ASP A 42 36.35 28.84 18.03
N ARG A 43 36.52 28.12 19.15
CA ARG A 43 36.65 26.66 19.15
C ARG A 43 35.32 25.94 18.87
N ASP A 44 34.21 26.51 19.27
CA ASP A 44 32.89 25.90 19.09
C ASP A 44 32.47 26.02 17.63
N ASP A 45 32.80 27.15 16.98
CA ASP A 45 32.67 27.34 15.54
C ASP A 45 33.48 26.29 14.74
N ILE A 46 34.72 26.03 15.16
CA ILE A 46 35.57 25.01 14.51
C ILE A 46 34.97 23.61 14.69
N SER A 47 34.46 23.30 15.89
CA SER A 47 33.83 22.01 16.17
C SER A 47 32.56 21.82 15.33
N ARG A 48 31.74 22.87 15.22
CA ARG A 48 30.56 22.91 14.34
C ARG A 48 30.95 22.73 12.87
N LEU A 49 32.00 23.40 12.41
CA LEU A 49 32.51 23.24 11.05
C LEU A 49 32.96 21.81 10.74
N HIS A 50 33.64 21.15 11.68
CA HIS A 50 34.03 19.75 11.51
C HIS A 50 32.82 18.81 11.43
N GLN A 51 31.77 19.06 12.22
CA GLN A 51 30.51 18.31 12.11
C GLN A 51 29.87 18.50 10.74
N ILE A 52 29.77 19.74 10.24
CA ILE A 52 29.23 20.04 8.91
C ILE A 52 30.02 19.29 7.83
N GLN A 53 31.35 19.32 7.89
CA GLN A 53 32.21 18.63 6.94
C GLN A 53 32.03 17.11 6.97
N ALA A 54 31.96 16.52 8.16
CA ALA A 54 31.75 15.09 8.31
C ALA A 54 30.41 14.66 7.70
N LEU A 55 29.32 15.36 8.03
CA LEU A 55 27.98 15.05 7.53
C LEU A 55 27.86 15.24 6.02
N ARG A 56 28.53 16.25 5.44
CA ARG A 56 28.62 16.42 3.98
C ARG A 56 29.31 15.25 3.29
N ARG A 57 30.33 14.66 3.92
CA ARG A 57 31.01 13.47 3.37
C ARG A 57 30.13 12.22 3.40
N PHE A 58 29.13 12.17 4.28
CA PHE A 58 28.11 11.12 4.30
C PHE A 58 26.95 11.38 3.32
N GLY A 59 27.07 12.36 2.43
CA GLY A 59 26.06 12.64 1.39
C GLY A 59 24.89 13.50 1.84
N MET A 60 24.90 14.02 3.08
CA MET A 60 23.81 14.84 3.59
C MET A 60 23.77 16.23 2.92
N SER A 61 22.57 16.77 2.74
CA SER A 61 22.39 18.13 2.20
C SER A 61 22.76 19.19 3.26
N LEU A 62 23.15 20.39 2.82
CA LEU A 62 23.43 21.50 3.76
C LEU A 62 22.17 21.91 4.54
N THR A 63 21.00 21.76 3.94
CA THR A 63 19.70 22.04 4.55
C THR A 63 19.39 21.09 5.70
N ASP A 64 19.61 19.79 5.51
CA ASP A 64 19.37 18.78 6.56
C ASP A 64 20.35 18.95 7.72
N ILE A 65 21.63 19.21 7.40
CA ILE A 65 22.67 19.51 8.39
C ILE A 65 22.29 20.74 9.21
N GLY A 66 21.82 21.81 8.56
CA GLY A 66 21.38 23.03 9.23
C GLY A 66 20.17 22.80 10.14
N THR A 67 19.19 22.02 9.67
CA THR A 67 17.99 21.68 10.44
C THR A 67 18.35 20.88 11.70
N TRP A 68 19.25 19.91 11.58
CA TRP A 68 19.74 19.13 12.72
C TRP A 68 20.55 19.99 13.69
N LEU A 69 21.47 20.82 13.19
CA LEU A 69 22.29 21.71 14.03
C LEU A 69 21.48 22.80 14.75
N ALA A 70 20.26 23.11 14.30
CA ALA A 70 19.33 24.02 14.96
C ALA A 70 18.46 23.33 16.03
N ARG A 71 18.48 21.99 16.08
CA ARG A 71 17.62 21.16 16.94
C ARG A 71 18.45 20.26 17.86
N PRO A 72 18.93 20.77 19.01
CA PRO A 72 19.78 20.01 19.93
C PRO A 72 19.05 18.80 20.57
N ASP A 73 17.72 18.74 20.47
CA ASP A 73 16.86 17.63 20.91
C ASP A 73 16.90 16.42 19.96
N VAL A 74 17.30 16.59 18.70
CA VAL A 74 17.25 15.52 17.69
C VAL A 74 18.55 14.73 17.69
N PRO A 75 18.52 13.40 17.97
CA PRO A 75 19.70 12.56 17.90
C PRO A 75 20.28 12.52 16.49
N LEU A 76 21.61 12.60 16.37
CA LEU A 76 22.30 12.44 15.08
C LEU A 76 21.94 11.10 14.40
N ALA A 77 21.69 10.06 15.19
CA ALA A 77 21.27 8.74 14.70
C ALA A 77 20.01 8.82 13.83
N SER A 78 19.06 9.72 14.13
CA SER A 78 17.84 9.90 13.33
C SER A 78 18.13 10.49 11.95
N LEU A 79 19.06 11.44 11.87
CA LEU A 79 19.52 12.02 10.59
C LEU A 79 20.25 10.96 9.74
N VAL A 80 21.14 10.18 10.37
CA VAL A 80 21.86 9.09 9.70
C VAL A 80 20.90 8.01 9.22
N THR A 81 19.91 7.63 10.02
CA THR A 81 18.89 6.62 9.64
C THR A 81 18.14 7.06 8.39
N ARG A 82 17.68 8.33 8.35
CA ARG A 82 17.02 8.89 7.16
C ARG A 82 17.91 8.87 5.91
N GLN A 83 19.20 9.19 6.06
CA GLN A 83 20.14 9.14 4.94
C GLN A 83 20.36 7.70 4.43
N ILE A 84 20.42 6.71 5.34
CA ILE A 84 20.49 5.30 4.99
C ILE A 84 19.24 4.90 4.22
N GLU A 85 18.04 5.21 4.72
CA GLU A 85 16.77 4.91 4.06
C GLU A 85 16.70 5.49 2.64
N MET A 86 17.11 6.76 2.47
CA MET A 86 17.15 7.40 1.16
C MET A 86 18.13 6.72 0.20
N LEU A 87 19.32 6.34 0.68
CA LEU A 87 20.32 5.64 -0.15
C LEU A 87 19.85 4.22 -0.50
N THR A 88 19.22 3.51 0.43
CA THR A 88 18.62 2.20 0.18
C THR A 88 17.58 2.30 -0.93
N HIS A 89 16.68 3.30 -0.87
CA HIS A 89 15.70 3.52 -1.93
C HIS A 89 16.34 3.76 -3.31
N GLN A 90 17.41 4.57 -3.36
CA GLN A 90 18.14 4.82 -4.61
C GLN A 90 18.84 3.56 -5.14
N ILE A 91 19.38 2.72 -4.26
CA ILE A 91 19.98 1.44 -4.63
C ILE A 91 18.91 0.52 -5.21
N ASP A 92 17.74 0.45 -4.58
CA ASP A 92 16.65 -0.40 -5.05
C ASP A 92 16.14 0.05 -6.44
N GLU A 93 15.98 1.36 -6.65
CA GLU A 93 15.63 1.93 -7.98
C GLU A 93 16.69 1.59 -9.03
N ALA A 94 17.97 1.78 -8.71
CA ALA A 94 19.06 1.49 -9.62
C ALA A 94 19.16 -0.02 -9.93
N ALA A 95 18.95 -0.88 -8.94
CA ALA A 95 18.92 -2.33 -9.09
C ALA A 95 17.77 -2.76 -10.01
N ARG A 96 16.56 -2.19 -9.83
CA ARG A 96 15.43 -2.43 -10.73
C ARG A 96 15.76 -2.04 -12.17
N LEU A 97 16.33 -0.85 -12.37
CA LEU A 97 16.73 -0.41 -13.72
C LEU A 97 17.77 -1.34 -14.34
N ARG A 98 18.77 -1.77 -13.56
CA ARG A 98 19.79 -2.72 -14.02
C ARG A 98 19.17 -4.06 -14.42
N ASP A 99 18.27 -4.61 -13.60
CA ASP A 99 17.66 -5.91 -13.85
C ASP A 99 16.74 -5.84 -15.07
N ARG A 100 16.02 -4.72 -15.26
CA ARG A 100 15.25 -4.41 -16.48
C ARG A 100 16.14 -4.35 -17.73
N LEU A 101 17.24 -3.61 -17.69
CA LEU A 101 18.19 -3.54 -18.80
C LEU A 101 18.82 -4.90 -19.11
N THR A 102 19.00 -5.74 -18.08
CA THR A 102 19.50 -7.11 -18.24
C THR A 102 18.48 -8.01 -18.93
N GLY A 103 17.20 -7.92 -18.55
CA GLY A 103 16.11 -8.63 -19.21
C GLY A 103 15.92 -8.20 -20.67
N LEU A 104 15.90 -6.88 -20.92
CA LEU A 104 15.83 -6.34 -22.28
C LEU A 104 16.98 -6.84 -23.15
N ARG A 105 18.22 -6.83 -22.62
CA ARG A 105 19.37 -7.36 -23.35
C ARG A 105 19.17 -8.83 -23.72
N ALA A 106 18.68 -9.65 -22.79
CA ALA A 106 18.44 -11.07 -23.06
C ALA A 106 17.37 -11.31 -24.15
N GLN A 107 16.31 -10.49 -24.19
CA GLN A 107 15.29 -10.55 -25.24
C GLN A 107 15.83 -10.10 -26.60
N LEU A 108 16.61 -9.02 -26.64
CA LEU A 108 17.26 -8.58 -27.88
C LEU A 108 18.25 -9.63 -28.40
N ASP A 109 18.95 -10.32 -27.51
CA ASP A 109 19.88 -11.41 -27.86
C ASP A 109 19.15 -12.66 -28.39
N SER A 110 17.88 -12.89 -28.03
CA SER A 110 17.07 -14.01 -28.55
C SER A 110 16.43 -13.74 -29.91
N GLY A 111 16.60 -12.54 -30.47
CA GLY A 111 16.08 -12.16 -31.78
C GLY A 111 14.62 -11.68 -31.77
N ASP A 112 14.01 -11.57 -30.60
CA ASP A 112 12.72 -10.92 -30.42
C ASP A 112 12.96 -9.41 -30.36
N THR A 113 12.43 -8.66 -31.33
CA THR A 113 12.31 -7.21 -31.21
C THR A 113 11.04 -6.93 -30.41
N PRO A 114 11.12 -6.53 -29.13
CA PRO A 114 9.94 -6.12 -28.40
C PRO A 114 9.32 -4.93 -29.14
N ASP A 115 7.99 -4.96 -29.31
CA ASP A 115 7.28 -3.75 -29.73
C ASP A 115 7.57 -2.67 -28.68
N LEU A 116 8.20 -1.57 -29.11
CA LEU A 116 8.62 -0.49 -28.23
C LEU A 116 7.42 0.07 -27.46
N ALA A 117 6.22 0.02 -28.04
CA ALA A 117 4.98 0.43 -27.38
C ALA A 117 4.57 -0.54 -26.25
N GLU A 118 4.64 -1.84 -26.50
CA GLU A 118 4.33 -2.88 -25.50
C GLU A 118 5.36 -2.89 -24.35
N TRP A 119 6.63 -2.64 -24.67
CA TRP A 119 7.70 -2.51 -23.68
C TRP A 119 7.53 -1.27 -22.79
N LEU A 120 7.21 -0.11 -23.37
CA LEU A 120 6.92 1.10 -22.60
C LEU A 120 5.69 0.92 -21.71
N THR A 121 4.65 0.26 -22.21
CA THR A 121 3.45 -0.06 -21.44
C THR A 121 3.78 -0.96 -20.25
N THR A 122 4.62 -1.98 -20.47
CA THR A 122 5.10 -2.88 -19.41
C THR A 122 5.94 -2.14 -18.37
N LEU A 123 6.80 -1.21 -18.80
CA LEU A 123 7.59 -0.38 -17.88
C LEU A 123 6.71 0.55 -17.03
N GLU A 124 5.71 1.18 -17.65
CA GLU A 124 4.74 2.04 -16.97
C GLU A 124 3.94 1.26 -15.92
N LEU A 125 3.46 0.06 -16.27
CA LEU A 125 2.84 -0.88 -15.35
C LEU A 125 3.76 -1.18 -14.17
N MET A 126 5.00 -1.61 -14.42
CA MET A 126 5.92 -1.96 -13.34
C MET A 126 6.24 -0.77 -12.43
N THR A 127 6.41 0.45 -12.97
CA THR A 127 6.58 1.66 -12.15
C THR A 127 5.33 2.02 -11.34
N MET A 128 4.15 1.71 -11.86
CA MET A 128 2.90 1.91 -11.14
C MET A 128 2.79 0.94 -9.96
N TYR A 129 3.12 -0.34 -10.16
CA TYR A 129 3.17 -1.31 -9.06
C TYR A 129 4.19 -0.89 -7.97
N ASP A 130 5.36 -0.38 -8.35
CA ASP A 130 6.37 0.15 -7.40
C ASP A 130 5.82 1.31 -6.52
N LYS A 131 4.80 2.06 -6.97
CA LYS A 131 4.17 3.16 -6.21
C LYS A 131 3.28 2.65 -5.06
N TYR A 132 2.69 1.46 -5.21
CA TYR A 132 1.70 0.92 -4.26
C TYR A 132 2.24 -0.25 -3.43
N PHE A 133 3.20 -0.99 -3.97
CA PHE A 133 3.73 -2.22 -3.38
C PHE A 133 5.22 -2.10 -3.07
N THR A 134 5.60 -2.60 -1.90
CA THR A 134 7.01 -2.82 -1.56
C THR A 134 7.56 -4.02 -2.31
N GLN A 135 8.89 -4.14 -2.41
CA GLN A 135 9.53 -5.28 -3.08
C GLN A 135 9.17 -6.62 -2.43
N ASP A 136 9.11 -6.66 -1.10
CA ASP A 136 8.70 -7.87 -0.38
C ASP A 136 7.24 -8.26 -0.65
N GLU A 137 6.37 -7.28 -0.91
CA GLU A 137 4.97 -7.51 -1.28
C GLU A 137 4.86 -7.98 -2.73
N LEU A 138 5.58 -7.35 -3.67
CA LEU A 138 5.62 -7.77 -5.07
C LEU A 138 6.17 -9.19 -5.22
N ALA A 139 7.21 -9.55 -4.45
CA ALA A 139 7.74 -10.90 -4.39
C ALA A 139 6.71 -11.93 -3.89
N ARG A 140 5.73 -11.49 -3.09
CA ARG A 140 4.64 -12.31 -2.56
C ARG A 140 3.34 -12.20 -3.36
N LEU A 141 3.31 -11.41 -4.44
CA LEU A 141 2.13 -11.18 -5.26
C LEU A 141 2.19 -12.05 -6.52
N PRO A 142 1.45 -13.19 -6.59
CA PRO A 142 1.51 -14.07 -7.76
C PRO A 142 1.10 -13.39 -9.07
N LEU A 143 0.21 -12.39 -9.02
CA LEU A 143 -0.18 -11.59 -10.18
C LEU A 143 1.02 -10.88 -10.84
N TYR A 144 2.00 -10.46 -10.04
CA TYR A 144 3.18 -9.73 -10.52
C TYR A 144 4.32 -10.64 -10.96
N GLN A 145 4.29 -11.92 -10.57
CA GLN A 145 5.29 -12.88 -10.99
C GLN A 145 5.03 -13.28 -12.44
N ASN A 146 6.02 -13.07 -13.32
CA ASN A 146 5.95 -13.41 -14.75
C ASN A 146 5.56 -14.87 -14.97
N ASP A 147 4.27 -15.09 -15.22
CA ASP A 147 3.70 -16.38 -15.58
C ASP A 147 2.86 -16.17 -16.83
N ILE A 148 3.37 -16.68 -17.96
CA ILE A 148 2.77 -16.58 -19.29
C ILE A 148 1.32 -17.09 -19.27
N ALA A 149 0.97 -18.03 -18.39
CA ALA A 149 -0.42 -18.48 -18.24
C ALA A 149 -1.35 -17.34 -17.77
N ARG A 150 -0.92 -16.54 -16.78
CA ARG A 150 -1.71 -15.43 -16.22
C ARG A 150 -1.88 -14.29 -17.22
N GLU A 151 -0.87 -14.04 -18.06
CA GLU A 151 -0.93 -13.05 -19.14
C GLU A 151 -2.08 -13.33 -20.14
N THR A 152 -2.51 -14.59 -20.25
CA THR A 152 -3.63 -14.98 -21.15
C THR A 152 -4.97 -15.15 -20.42
N GLU A 153 -4.96 -15.60 -19.16
CA GLU A 153 -6.20 -15.86 -18.41
C GLU A 153 -6.99 -14.58 -18.07
N TRP A 154 -6.30 -13.52 -17.64
CA TRP A 154 -6.96 -12.27 -17.24
C TRP A 154 -7.65 -11.57 -18.42
N PRO A 155 -6.98 -11.35 -19.58
CA PRO A 155 -7.65 -10.79 -20.75
C PRO A 155 -8.84 -11.64 -21.22
N ALA A 156 -8.72 -12.97 -21.19
CA ALA A 156 -9.82 -13.86 -21.56
C ALA A 156 -11.02 -13.73 -20.60
N MET A 157 -10.75 -13.64 -19.29
CA MET A 157 -11.78 -13.43 -18.27
C MET A 157 -12.47 -12.07 -18.45
N VAL A 158 -11.71 -11.00 -18.66
CA VAL A 158 -12.26 -9.66 -18.95
C VAL A 158 -13.15 -9.68 -20.19
N ALA A 159 -12.66 -10.27 -21.29
CA ALA A 159 -13.43 -10.42 -22.53
C ALA A 159 -14.71 -11.23 -22.33
N HIS A 160 -14.67 -12.29 -21.51
CA HIS A 160 -15.84 -13.10 -21.19
C HIS A 160 -16.92 -12.29 -20.46
N VAL A 161 -16.55 -11.55 -19.42
CA VAL A 161 -17.50 -10.69 -18.67
C VAL A 161 -18.05 -9.58 -19.56
N GLN A 162 -17.20 -8.94 -20.38
CA GLN A 162 -17.65 -7.92 -21.34
C GLN A 162 -18.65 -8.48 -22.35
N ALA A 163 -18.46 -9.73 -22.82
CA ALA A 163 -19.39 -10.38 -23.73
C ALA A 163 -20.76 -10.64 -23.08
N LEU A 164 -20.79 -11.05 -21.80
CA LEU A 164 -22.05 -11.20 -21.04
C LEU A 164 -22.78 -9.85 -20.92
N MET A 165 -22.06 -8.79 -20.55
CA MET A 165 -22.63 -7.44 -20.45
C MET A 165 -23.15 -6.94 -21.81
N ALA A 166 -22.42 -7.17 -22.89
CA ALA A 166 -22.82 -6.78 -24.24
C ALA A 166 -24.03 -7.57 -24.76
N ALA A 167 -24.19 -8.84 -24.34
CA ALA A 167 -25.36 -9.65 -24.62
C ALA A 167 -26.61 -9.23 -23.82
N GLY A 168 -26.47 -8.30 -22.87
CA GLY A 168 -27.56 -7.86 -22.00
C GLY A 168 -27.88 -8.82 -20.86
N ASP A 169 -26.95 -9.72 -20.51
CA ASP A 169 -27.09 -10.57 -19.33
C ASP A 169 -27.19 -9.71 -18.07
N THR A 170 -27.95 -10.22 -17.11
CA THR A 170 -28.11 -9.57 -15.81
C THR A 170 -27.23 -10.27 -14.76
N PRO A 171 -26.80 -9.58 -13.69
CA PRO A 171 -26.04 -10.20 -12.61
C PRO A 171 -26.73 -11.41 -11.96
N GLN A 172 -28.05 -11.56 -12.12
CA GLN A 172 -28.84 -12.68 -11.64
C GLN A 172 -28.68 -13.95 -12.48
N SER A 173 -28.17 -13.87 -13.72
CA SER A 173 -28.08 -15.04 -14.60
C SER A 173 -27.05 -16.04 -14.09
N ASP A 174 -27.28 -17.33 -14.36
CA ASP A 174 -26.36 -18.40 -13.97
C ASP A 174 -24.97 -18.21 -14.60
N ALA A 175 -24.92 -17.70 -15.84
CA ALA A 175 -23.68 -17.40 -16.54
C ALA A 175 -22.90 -16.26 -15.85
N ALA A 176 -23.57 -15.17 -15.48
CA ALA A 176 -22.94 -14.06 -14.75
C ALA A 176 -22.42 -14.51 -13.38
N GLN A 177 -23.22 -15.29 -12.64
CA GLN A 177 -22.82 -15.84 -11.35
C GLN A 177 -21.62 -16.79 -11.45
N ALA A 178 -21.58 -17.64 -12.49
CA ALA A 178 -20.46 -18.55 -12.74
C ALA A 178 -19.17 -17.77 -13.06
N ALA A 179 -19.25 -16.78 -13.96
CA ALA A 179 -18.14 -15.90 -14.30
C ALA A 179 -17.62 -15.15 -13.05
N ALA A 180 -18.52 -14.65 -12.22
CA ALA A 180 -18.14 -13.95 -11.00
C ALA A 180 -17.46 -14.84 -9.95
N ARG A 181 -17.88 -16.11 -9.80
CA ARG A 181 -17.17 -17.08 -8.94
C ARG A 181 -15.76 -17.36 -9.47
N GLN A 182 -15.62 -17.55 -10.77
CA GLN A 182 -14.31 -17.76 -11.39
C GLN A 182 -13.41 -16.53 -11.23
N TRP A 183 -13.95 -15.33 -11.43
CA TRP A 183 -13.25 -14.07 -11.18
C TRP A 183 -12.72 -14.00 -9.75
N MET A 184 -13.56 -14.26 -8.75
CA MET A 184 -13.14 -14.22 -7.35
C MET A 184 -12.07 -15.28 -7.03
N ALA A 185 -12.17 -16.47 -7.63
CA ALA A 185 -11.15 -17.51 -7.49
C ALA A 185 -9.80 -17.09 -8.10
N MET A 186 -9.82 -16.41 -9.26
CA MET A 186 -8.61 -15.85 -9.88
C MET A 186 -8.01 -14.75 -9.01
N VAL A 187 -8.82 -13.82 -8.49
CA VAL A 187 -8.37 -12.77 -7.55
C VAL A 187 -7.73 -13.39 -6.31
N GLU A 188 -8.38 -14.37 -5.67
CA GLU A 188 -7.85 -15.00 -4.46
C GLU A 188 -6.53 -15.74 -4.75
N ARG A 189 -6.46 -16.49 -5.85
CA ARG A 189 -5.23 -17.17 -6.30
C ARG A 189 -4.11 -16.18 -6.57
N ASP A 190 -4.39 -15.12 -7.31
CA ASP A 190 -3.36 -14.20 -7.82
C ASP A 190 -2.95 -13.12 -6.82
N THR A 191 -3.68 -12.99 -5.71
CA THR A 191 -3.29 -12.23 -4.51
C THR A 191 -2.68 -13.11 -3.40
N GLY A 192 -2.58 -14.42 -3.63
CA GLY A 192 -2.13 -15.37 -2.62
C GLY A 192 -3.04 -15.45 -1.38
N GLY A 193 -4.31 -15.05 -1.51
CA GLY A 193 -5.25 -14.93 -0.40
C GLY A 193 -4.93 -13.80 0.59
N ASP A 194 -4.03 -12.88 0.24
CA ASP A 194 -3.65 -11.78 1.12
C ASP A 194 -4.56 -10.55 0.92
N ALA A 195 -5.40 -10.29 1.93
CA ALA A 195 -6.32 -9.16 1.93
C ALA A 195 -5.64 -7.79 1.84
N ARG A 196 -4.39 -7.67 2.29
CA ARG A 196 -3.59 -6.44 2.23
C ARG A 196 -3.18 -6.15 0.80
N LEU A 197 -2.76 -7.19 0.07
CA LEU A 197 -2.42 -7.07 -1.34
C LEU A 197 -3.66 -6.77 -2.18
N LEU A 198 -4.79 -7.45 -1.93
CA LEU A 198 -6.05 -7.14 -2.60
C LEU A 198 -6.51 -5.69 -2.34
N ALA A 199 -6.43 -5.22 -1.10
CA ALA A 199 -6.80 -3.85 -0.77
C ALA A 199 -5.97 -2.83 -1.57
N LYS A 200 -4.65 -3.06 -1.70
CA LYS A 200 -3.76 -2.21 -2.50
C LYS A 200 -4.08 -2.29 -4.00
N LEU A 201 -4.36 -3.48 -4.54
CA LEU A 201 -4.77 -3.64 -5.94
C LEU A 201 -6.06 -2.88 -6.25
N ASN A 202 -7.08 -3.00 -5.38
CA ASN A 202 -8.32 -2.25 -5.50
C ASN A 202 -8.07 -0.74 -5.48
N HIS A 203 -7.22 -0.28 -4.56
CA HIS A 203 -6.87 1.14 -4.49
C HIS A 203 -6.15 1.63 -5.75
N MET A 204 -5.21 0.86 -6.28
CA MET A 204 -4.51 1.16 -7.52
C MET A 204 -5.49 1.22 -8.71
N HIS A 205 -6.36 0.22 -8.89
CA HIS A 205 -7.37 0.20 -9.96
C HIS A 205 -8.36 1.36 -9.89
N THR A 206 -8.72 1.81 -8.69
CA THR A 206 -9.65 2.94 -8.51
C THR A 206 -8.99 4.31 -8.64
N THR A 207 -7.66 4.39 -8.51
CA THR A 207 -6.92 5.66 -8.53
C THR A 207 -6.25 5.93 -9.87
N GLU A 208 -5.74 4.89 -10.54
CA GLU A 208 -4.94 5.01 -11.76
C GLU A 208 -5.80 4.70 -12.99
N SER A 209 -6.12 5.72 -13.79
CA SER A 209 -6.93 5.57 -15.01
C SER A 209 -6.29 4.64 -16.06
N GLU A 210 -4.96 4.61 -16.08
CA GLU A 210 -4.15 3.80 -16.96
C GLU A 210 -4.37 2.30 -16.72
N MET A 211 -4.70 1.90 -15.47
CA MET A 211 -5.08 0.52 -15.16
C MET A 211 -6.32 0.08 -15.93
N VAL A 212 -7.32 0.97 -16.08
CA VAL A 212 -8.52 0.66 -16.84
C VAL A 212 -8.19 0.47 -18.31
N THR A 213 -7.35 1.33 -18.88
CA THR A 213 -6.92 1.25 -20.28
C THR A 213 -6.13 -0.02 -20.57
N GLN A 214 -5.23 -0.41 -19.68
CA GLN A 214 -4.34 -1.56 -19.89
C GLN A 214 -5.00 -2.90 -19.58
N THR A 215 -5.83 -2.98 -18.54
CA THR A 215 -6.46 -4.25 -18.12
C THR A 215 -7.85 -4.46 -18.73
N GLY A 216 -8.49 -3.39 -19.23
CA GLY A 216 -9.89 -3.43 -19.68
C GLY A 216 -10.92 -3.59 -18.55
N ILE A 217 -10.47 -3.55 -17.29
CA ILE A 217 -11.32 -3.68 -16.11
C ILE A 217 -11.93 -2.31 -15.78
N THR A 218 -13.12 -2.06 -16.31
CA THR A 218 -13.84 -0.80 -16.06
C THR A 218 -14.63 -0.83 -14.74
N PRO A 219 -14.99 0.34 -14.17
CA PRO A 219 -15.86 0.40 -12.99
C PRO A 219 -17.20 -0.32 -13.18
N GLU A 220 -17.79 -0.28 -14.37
CA GLU A 220 -19.04 -0.95 -14.70
C GLU A 220 -18.88 -2.47 -14.71
N LEU A 221 -17.77 -2.96 -15.27
CA LEU A 221 -17.43 -4.37 -15.27
C LEU A 221 -17.26 -4.88 -13.84
N MET A 222 -16.48 -4.16 -13.02
CA MET A 222 -16.28 -4.53 -11.62
C MET A 222 -17.59 -4.55 -10.83
N ARG A 223 -18.46 -3.56 -11.04
CA ARG A 223 -19.78 -3.53 -10.42
C ARG A 223 -20.63 -4.73 -10.85
N PHE A 224 -20.64 -5.07 -12.14
CA PHE A 224 -21.36 -6.24 -12.65
C PHE A 224 -20.88 -7.54 -11.98
N VAL A 225 -19.56 -7.73 -11.89
CA VAL A 225 -18.95 -8.89 -11.22
C VAL A 225 -19.31 -8.94 -9.73
N GLN A 226 -19.26 -7.81 -9.03
CA GLN A 226 -19.61 -7.72 -7.60
C GLN A 226 -21.09 -8.03 -7.35
N GLU A 227 -21.99 -7.46 -8.15
CA GLU A 227 -23.43 -7.72 -8.10
C GLU A 227 -23.71 -9.22 -8.37
N ALA A 228 -23.07 -9.80 -9.40
CA ALA A 228 -23.26 -11.20 -9.75
C ALA A 228 -22.72 -12.14 -8.67
N PHE A 229 -21.56 -11.82 -8.08
CA PHE A 229 -21.03 -12.59 -6.96
C PHE A 229 -21.94 -12.49 -5.72
N ALA A 230 -22.50 -11.32 -5.42
CA ALA A 230 -23.43 -11.14 -4.32
C ALA A 230 -24.71 -11.98 -4.49
N GLN A 231 -25.23 -12.12 -5.72
CA GLN A 231 -26.39 -12.98 -6.01
C GLN A 231 -26.17 -14.43 -5.60
N THR A 232 -24.95 -14.95 -5.75
CA THR A 232 -24.62 -16.31 -5.29
C THR A 232 -24.87 -16.50 -3.80
N LYS A 233 -24.67 -15.44 -3.01
CA LYS A 233 -24.86 -15.45 -1.55
C LYS A 233 -26.30 -15.19 -1.16
N PHE A 234 -27.01 -14.35 -1.91
CA PHE A 234 -28.42 -14.06 -1.64
C PHE A 234 -29.30 -15.30 -1.74
N THR A 235 -29.02 -16.21 -2.69
CA THR A 235 -29.70 -17.51 -2.79
C THR A 235 -29.54 -18.35 -1.52
N LEU A 236 -28.37 -18.29 -0.87
CA LEU A 236 -28.13 -19.01 0.38
C LEU A 236 -28.80 -18.31 1.58
N TYR A 237 -28.71 -16.98 1.68
CA TYR A 237 -29.38 -16.23 2.74
C TYR A 237 -30.91 -16.34 2.68
N ALA A 238 -31.50 -16.48 1.49
CA ALA A 238 -32.94 -16.65 1.31
C ALA A 238 -33.52 -17.89 2.01
N LYS A 239 -32.67 -18.88 2.35
CA LYS A 239 -33.09 -20.05 3.15
C LYS A 239 -33.35 -19.70 4.63
N TYR A 240 -32.80 -18.58 5.11
CA TYR A 240 -32.78 -18.20 6.53
C TYR A 240 -33.53 -16.90 6.84
N LEU A 241 -33.57 -15.98 5.88
CA LEU A 241 -34.10 -14.63 6.05
C LEU A 241 -35.50 -14.51 5.45
N ASP A 242 -36.35 -13.69 6.09
CA ASP A 242 -37.64 -13.34 5.53
C ASP A 242 -37.51 -12.28 4.41
N GLU A 243 -38.63 -11.96 3.75
CA GLU A 243 -38.63 -11.07 2.59
C GLU A 243 -38.17 -9.64 2.92
N ALA A 244 -38.48 -9.12 4.11
CA ALA A 244 -38.08 -7.78 4.52
C ALA A 244 -36.59 -7.74 4.86
N GLU A 245 -36.10 -8.75 5.58
CA GLU A 245 -34.68 -8.95 5.88
C GLU A 245 -33.86 -9.10 4.59
N MET A 246 -34.35 -9.91 3.63
CA MET A 246 -33.69 -10.10 2.34
C MET A 246 -33.62 -8.81 1.53
N ARG A 247 -34.70 -8.03 1.46
CA ARG A 247 -34.68 -6.74 0.76
C ARG A 247 -33.66 -5.79 1.37
N PHE A 248 -33.61 -5.68 2.70
CA PHE A 248 -32.63 -4.85 3.39
C PHE A 248 -31.19 -5.31 3.10
N LEU A 249 -30.95 -6.63 3.18
CA LEU A 249 -29.64 -7.21 2.89
C LEU A 249 -29.21 -6.90 1.46
N GLN A 250 -30.07 -7.15 0.48
CA GLN A 250 -29.76 -6.94 -0.94
C GLN A 250 -29.41 -5.49 -1.28
N THR A 251 -30.14 -4.52 -0.69
CA THR A 251 -29.88 -3.09 -0.91
C THR A 251 -28.53 -2.64 -0.35
N ASN A 252 -28.08 -3.22 0.76
CA ASN A 252 -26.94 -2.71 1.52
C ASN A 252 -25.71 -3.63 1.51
N TYR A 253 -25.78 -4.80 0.85
CA TYR A 253 -24.72 -5.81 0.91
C TYR A 253 -23.38 -5.31 0.40
N LEU A 254 -23.41 -4.49 -0.66
CA LEU A 254 -22.21 -4.03 -1.35
C LEU A 254 -21.68 -2.68 -0.85
N THR A 255 -22.28 -2.09 0.19
CA THR A 255 -21.94 -0.74 0.69
C THR A 255 -20.47 -0.58 1.05
N TYR A 256 -19.85 -1.61 1.66
CA TYR A 256 -18.46 -1.56 2.13
C TYR A 256 -17.53 -2.53 1.38
N THR A 257 -17.83 -2.84 0.11
CA THR A 257 -17.13 -3.88 -0.65
C THR A 257 -15.62 -3.64 -0.75
N TYR A 258 -15.18 -2.40 -0.91
CA TYR A 258 -13.76 -2.07 -1.03
C TYR A 258 -13.06 -1.92 0.32
N GLU A 259 -13.82 -1.68 1.39
CA GLU A 259 -13.34 -1.50 2.76
C GLU A 259 -13.15 -2.82 3.51
N TRP A 260 -13.87 -3.88 3.10
CA TRP A 260 -13.72 -5.21 3.69
C TRP A 260 -12.28 -5.75 3.62
N PRO A 261 -11.59 -5.77 2.46
CA PRO A 261 -10.19 -6.21 2.39
C PRO A 261 -9.25 -5.38 3.27
N VAL A 262 -9.47 -4.06 3.36
CA VAL A 262 -8.67 -3.16 4.21
C VAL A 262 -8.81 -3.53 5.69
N LEU A 263 -10.05 -3.74 6.15
CA LEU A 263 -10.33 -4.14 7.53
C LEU A 263 -9.76 -5.53 7.84
N ILE A 264 -9.95 -6.50 6.95
CA ILE A 264 -9.44 -7.87 7.10
C ILE A 264 -7.90 -7.83 7.17
N GLY A 265 -7.25 -7.08 6.29
CA GLY A 265 -5.80 -6.90 6.31
C GLY A 265 -5.29 -6.32 7.63
N ALA A 266 -5.94 -5.26 8.13
CA ALA A 266 -5.58 -4.66 9.41
C ALA A 266 -5.76 -5.61 10.60
N LEU A 267 -6.80 -6.46 10.59
CA LEU A 267 -6.99 -7.49 11.62
C LEU A 267 -5.91 -8.56 11.54
N ARG A 268 -5.53 -9.01 10.33
CA ARG A 268 -4.43 -9.96 10.12
C ARG A 268 -3.10 -9.42 10.64
N ASP A 269 -2.80 -8.14 10.40
CA ASP A 269 -1.59 -7.51 10.94
C ASP A 269 -1.55 -7.53 12.47
N GLN A 270 -2.69 -7.33 13.15
CA GLN A 270 -2.75 -7.42 14.61
C GLN A 270 -2.60 -8.87 15.11
N MET A 271 -3.20 -9.83 14.41
CA MET A 271 -3.04 -11.25 14.72
C MET A 271 -1.59 -11.72 14.56
N GLU A 272 -0.91 -11.30 13.50
CA GLU A 272 0.50 -11.63 13.23
C GLU A 272 1.44 -10.99 14.27
N LYS A 273 1.11 -9.78 14.75
CA LYS A 273 1.82 -9.14 15.87
C LYS A 273 1.58 -9.81 17.23
N GLY A 274 0.60 -10.70 17.33
CA GLY A 274 0.18 -11.31 18.60
C GLY A 274 -0.54 -10.33 19.53
N THR A 275 -1.15 -9.27 18.97
CA THR A 275 -1.90 -8.28 19.75
C THR A 275 -3.10 -8.95 20.42
N PRO A 276 -3.37 -8.72 21.72
CA PRO A 276 -4.54 -9.30 22.38
C PRO A 276 -5.87 -8.76 21.81
N PRO A 277 -6.92 -9.59 21.66
CA PRO A 277 -8.22 -9.15 21.12
C PRO A 277 -8.88 -7.99 21.88
N GLN A 278 -8.57 -7.84 23.17
CA GLN A 278 -9.06 -6.79 24.04
C GLN A 278 -8.26 -5.48 23.97
N SER A 279 -7.20 -5.40 23.16
CA SER A 279 -6.41 -4.18 23.03
C SER A 279 -7.23 -3.03 22.39
N PRO A 280 -6.98 -1.76 22.74
CA PRO A 280 -7.71 -0.62 22.16
C PRO A 280 -7.70 -0.58 20.63
N GLU A 281 -6.58 -0.97 20.02
CA GLU A 281 -6.39 -1.00 18.57
C GLU A 281 -7.31 -2.07 17.94
N VAL A 282 -7.35 -3.27 18.52
CA VAL A 282 -8.18 -4.37 18.02
C VAL A 282 -9.66 -4.08 18.26
N GLN A 283 -10.01 -3.50 19.41
CA GLN A 283 -11.39 -3.10 19.71
C GLN A 283 -11.94 -2.09 18.70
N THR A 284 -11.09 -1.18 18.20
CA THR A 284 -11.48 -0.24 17.12
C THR A 284 -11.78 -0.98 15.81
N LEU A 285 -10.98 -2.00 15.45
CA LEU A 285 -11.22 -2.83 14.27
C LEU A 285 -12.48 -3.69 14.43
N VAL A 286 -12.70 -4.25 15.61
CA VAL A 286 -13.90 -5.03 15.94
C VAL A 286 -15.16 -4.16 15.87
N GLN A 287 -15.12 -2.93 16.36
CA GLN A 287 -16.23 -1.98 16.20
C GLN A 287 -16.52 -1.69 14.73
N ARG A 288 -15.48 -1.47 13.92
CA ARG A 288 -15.62 -1.26 12.47
C ARG A 288 -16.20 -2.48 11.77
N TRP A 289 -15.78 -3.69 12.16
CA TRP A 289 -16.39 -4.94 11.68
C TRP A 289 -17.89 -4.98 11.97
N MET A 290 -18.29 -4.61 13.19
CA MET A 290 -19.70 -4.56 13.57
C MET A 290 -20.47 -3.49 12.78
N THR A 291 -19.86 -2.33 12.51
CA THR A 291 -20.46 -1.32 11.62
C THR A 291 -20.72 -1.86 10.23
N TYR A 292 -19.74 -2.54 9.61
CA TYR A 292 -19.89 -3.08 8.26
C TYR A 292 -20.87 -4.26 8.22
N PHE A 293 -20.87 -5.10 9.25
CA PHE A 293 -21.84 -6.18 9.38
C PHE A 293 -23.28 -5.63 9.50
N ARG A 294 -23.49 -4.65 10.38
CA ARG A 294 -24.81 -4.03 10.59
C ARG A 294 -25.31 -3.26 9.37
N SER A 295 -24.42 -2.77 8.51
CA SER A 295 -24.85 -2.04 7.32
C SER A 295 -25.75 -2.89 6.42
N TYR A 296 -25.47 -4.19 6.29
CA TYR A 296 -26.31 -5.11 5.51
C TYR A 296 -27.19 -6.04 6.36
N ALA A 297 -26.86 -6.26 7.63
CA ALA A 297 -27.64 -7.11 8.53
C ALA A 297 -28.72 -6.36 9.33
N GLY A 298 -28.69 -5.02 9.31
CA GLY A 298 -29.50 -4.16 10.18
C GLY A 298 -29.05 -4.24 11.64
N ASP A 299 -29.89 -3.77 12.56
CA ASP A 299 -29.63 -3.79 14.01
C ASP A 299 -30.44 -4.85 14.78
N ASN A 300 -31.29 -5.62 14.11
CA ASN A 300 -32.15 -6.61 14.74
C ASN A 300 -31.35 -7.85 15.21
N PRO A 301 -31.29 -8.14 16.52
CA PRO A 301 -30.55 -9.30 17.04
C PRO A 301 -31.05 -10.65 16.51
N ALA A 302 -32.35 -10.76 16.18
CA ALA A 302 -32.91 -11.98 15.60
C ALA A 302 -32.38 -12.22 14.18
N THR A 303 -32.31 -11.16 13.36
CA THR A 303 -31.72 -11.20 12.02
C THR A 303 -30.23 -11.56 12.09
N HIS A 304 -29.49 -10.99 13.06
CA HIS A 304 -28.09 -11.36 13.27
C HIS A 304 -27.92 -12.84 13.61
N ALA A 305 -28.82 -13.41 14.43
CA ALA A 305 -28.80 -14.83 14.76
C ALA A 305 -29.04 -15.72 13.52
N LYS A 306 -29.98 -15.34 12.65
CA LYS A 306 -30.24 -16.04 11.37
C LYS A 306 -29.02 -15.98 10.44
N ILE A 307 -28.38 -14.82 10.29
CA ILE A 307 -27.17 -14.67 9.46
C ILE A 307 -26.02 -15.51 10.01
N ARG A 308 -25.82 -15.52 11.33
CA ARG A 308 -24.82 -16.40 11.96
C ARG A 308 -25.11 -17.88 11.71
N ALA A 309 -26.38 -18.29 11.79
CA ALA A 309 -26.77 -19.67 11.48
C ALA A 309 -26.50 -20.01 10.00
N ALA A 310 -26.77 -19.09 9.08
CA ALA A 310 -26.43 -19.25 7.67
C ALA A 310 -24.92 -19.48 7.48
N HIS A 311 -24.08 -18.64 8.10
CA HIS A 311 -22.61 -18.79 8.04
C HIS A 311 -22.09 -20.10 8.64
N MET A 312 -22.76 -20.65 9.65
CA MET A 312 -22.37 -21.94 10.25
C MET A 312 -22.76 -23.14 9.38
N ASN A 313 -23.87 -23.05 8.65
CA ASN A 313 -24.43 -24.17 7.90
C ASN A 313 -24.07 -24.15 6.40
N GLU A 314 -23.66 -22.99 5.86
CA GLU A 314 -23.37 -22.78 4.45
C GLU A 314 -21.90 -22.30 4.29
N PRO A 315 -20.90 -23.20 4.23
CA PRO A 315 -19.48 -22.83 4.09
C PRO A 315 -19.20 -21.94 2.87
N GLU A 316 -20.01 -22.07 1.81
CA GLU A 316 -19.93 -21.27 0.59
C GLU A 316 -20.11 -19.76 0.82
N LEU A 317 -20.79 -19.34 1.89
CA LEU A 317 -20.93 -17.91 2.23
C LEU A 317 -19.58 -17.26 2.58
N MET A 318 -18.65 -18.06 3.12
CA MET A 318 -17.30 -17.63 3.48
C MET A 318 -16.31 -17.76 2.32
N ALA A 319 -16.65 -18.53 1.28
CA ALA A 319 -15.79 -18.66 0.10
C ALA A 319 -15.58 -17.29 -0.57
N GLY A 320 -14.34 -17.00 -0.96
CA GLY A 320 -13.95 -15.74 -1.59
C GLY A 320 -14.11 -14.49 -0.71
N THR A 321 -14.23 -14.63 0.62
CA THR A 321 -14.30 -13.48 1.55
C THR A 321 -12.97 -13.12 2.20
N LEU A 322 -11.91 -13.91 1.98
CA LEU A 322 -10.61 -13.79 2.67
C LEU A 322 -10.69 -13.94 4.20
N VAL A 323 -11.83 -14.39 4.73
CA VAL A 323 -12.07 -14.63 6.15
C VAL A 323 -11.93 -16.11 6.43
N ASP A 324 -11.00 -16.47 7.31
CA ASP A 324 -10.76 -17.84 7.75
C ASP A 324 -11.23 -18.08 9.20
N ALA A 325 -11.22 -19.35 9.62
CA ALA A 325 -11.66 -19.74 10.96
C ALA A 325 -10.84 -19.08 12.09
N ARG A 326 -9.55 -18.79 11.86
CA ARG A 326 -8.69 -18.16 12.88
C ARG A 326 -9.07 -16.70 13.08
N LEU A 327 -9.33 -15.99 11.98
CA LEU A 327 -9.80 -14.60 12.03
C LEU A 327 -11.18 -14.51 12.70
N ILE A 328 -12.10 -15.42 12.37
CA ILE A 328 -13.41 -15.47 13.02
C ILE A 328 -13.28 -15.68 14.54
N GLU A 329 -12.41 -16.59 14.98
CA GLU A 329 -12.20 -16.84 16.39
C GLU A 329 -11.61 -15.62 17.11
N TYR A 330 -10.62 -14.97 16.49
CA TYR A 330 -10.03 -13.74 17.00
C TYR A 330 -11.07 -12.62 17.15
N LEU A 331 -11.96 -12.47 16.17
CA LEU A 331 -13.07 -11.53 16.21
C LEU A 331 -14.09 -11.86 17.30
N LYS A 332 -14.45 -13.14 17.48
CA LYS A 332 -15.36 -13.57 18.55
C LYS A 332 -14.83 -13.18 19.92
N GLN A 333 -13.53 -13.40 20.17
CA GLN A 333 -12.87 -12.99 21.41
C GLN A 333 -12.89 -11.48 21.58
N GLY A 334 -12.62 -10.72 20.52
CA GLY A 334 -12.71 -9.26 20.53
C GLY A 334 -14.12 -8.76 20.82
N MET A 335 -15.13 -9.33 20.18
CA MET A 335 -16.55 -8.99 20.35
C MET A 335 -17.05 -9.26 21.78
N ALA A 336 -16.55 -10.30 22.45
CA ALA A 336 -16.90 -10.59 23.85
C ALA A 336 -16.47 -9.48 24.82
N HIS A 337 -15.53 -8.62 24.42
CA HIS A 337 -15.01 -7.51 25.22
C HIS A 337 -15.60 -6.15 24.81
N LEU A 338 -16.45 -6.11 23.78
CA LEU A 338 -17.20 -4.90 23.46
C LEU A 338 -18.12 -4.58 24.64
N ARG A 339 -17.87 -3.45 25.29
CA ARG A 339 -18.82 -2.93 26.28
C ARG A 339 -20.16 -2.70 25.59
N PRO A 340 -21.29 -3.12 26.19
CA PRO A 340 -22.60 -2.72 25.68
C PRO A 340 -22.64 -1.18 25.64
N GLN A 341 -22.93 -0.63 24.46
CA GLN A 341 -23.17 0.79 24.29
C GLN A 341 -24.51 1.19 24.92
#